data_AF-A0A7S0IFQ5-F1
#
_entry.id   AF-A0A7S0IFQ5-F1
#
_cell.length_a   1.000
_cell.length_b   1.000
_cell.length_c   1.000
_cell.angle_alpha   90.00
_cell.angle_beta   90.00
_cell.angle_gamma   90.00
#
_symmetry.space_group_name_H-M   'P 1'
#
loop_
_entity.id
_entity.type
_entity.pdbx_description
1 polymer ?
#
loop_
_entity_poly.entity_id
_entity_poly.type
_entity_poly.pdbx_seq_one_letter_code
_entity_poly.pdbx_strand_id
1 'polypeptide(L)'
;DSHAMGWYLCYFLHRHLDFRREELQALADMAGCGADIKWREPHGGVDHSPFWRVYIPTEELAVEVCRRSVLTRALIEVWGEGDTQEELNAAVKAFPDERKDPYIAEGTTFKVCVEDFGKTEHGTEKNPWSHVVARIDALEPVLRFRGRARMKGPQHLFWSVESADPDHLKGVPLDIPPRRYFGRVVATGDRSPLSKYDLKKRRYLGPTSMDVEMGVIMCNMIHARPGGVVWDPFCGTGSLLINAAHFGALTMGSDIDIRVIKWGKKDTRTGRNVDVWTNFEDYGLEPPVGLLRMDLHKHSWTSSAHAEGTLQGVVGDPPYGVRAGGRKSGGRKRGEDGTVKPVPEEHRENHIPSTAPYPFSECMDDLMDTSARLLAVGGRLAFFIPAAADPEDAAAAGVDSVPSHPMLTLRASSVQLLSARWGRRLVTFEKVKPYDAAVARGARETLRERRKTEGGVEDLLERMREIVYQPRGDQGVDEDGNAKPRRKRGTGPSGGKFTPTPSKPEAAAALRAAGGGGEVGAMHRTHSAVGVKMDKSKRPEFRG
;
A
#
# COMPACT_ATOMS: atom_id res chain seq x y z
N ASP A 1 12.54 -14.34 -30.73
CA ASP A 1 11.83 -15.12 -29.68
C ASP A 1 10.71 -14.38 -28.93
N SER A 2 9.99 -13.46 -29.57
CA SER A 2 8.80 -12.80 -28.99
C SER A 2 7.54 -13.70 -28.95
N HIS A 3 7.56 -14.82 -29.67
CA HIS A 3 6.42 -15.74 -29.81
C HIS A 3 6.52 -17.01 -28.97
N ALA A 4 7.52 -17.16 -28.11
CA ALA A 4 7.62 -18.32 -27.23
C ALA A 4 6.40 -18.38 -26.28
N MET A 5 5.78 -19.55 -26.16
CA MET A 5 4.69 -19.78 -25.21
C MET A 5 5.11 -19.34 -23.80
N GLY A 6 4.18 -18.72 -23.07
CA GLY A 6 4.38 -18.25 -21.71
C GLY A 6 4.87 -16.80 -21.56
N TRP A 7 5.23 -16.09 -22.64
CA TRP A 7 5.52 -14.65 -22.54
C TRP A 7 4.28 -13.78 -22.74
N TYR A 8 3.98 -12.94 -21.76
CA TYR A 8 2.87 -12.00 -21.76
C TYR A 8 3.38 -10.56 -21.68
N LEU A 9 2.64 -9.64 -22.28
CA LEU A 9 2.72 -8.22 -21.93
C LEU A 9 1.92 -8.03 -20.64
N CYS A 10 2.62 -7.71 -19.57
CA CYS A 10 2.04 -7.29 -18.30
C CYS A 10 1.80 -5.78 -18.36
N TYR A 11 0.57 -5.40 -18.69
CA TYR A 11 0.17 -4.01 -18.68
C TYR A 11 -0.25 -3.60 -17.26
N PHE A 12 0.62 -2.86 -16.57
CA PHE A 12 0.35 -2.34 -15.24
C PHE A 12 -0.41 -1.01 -15.25
N LEU A 13 -1.04 -0.69 -14.13
CA LEU A 13 -1.44 0.67 -13.80
C LEU A 13 -0.19 1.52 -13.58
N HIS A 14 -0.25 2.79 -14.00
CA HIS A 14 0.83 3.74 -13.78
C HIS A 14 0.68 4.43 -12.41
N ARG A 15 0.74 3.61 -11.35
CA ARG A 15 0.65 3.96 -9.93
C ARG A 15 1.53 2.99 -9.14
N HIS A 16 2.00 3.41 -7.96
CA HIS A 16 2.80 2.58 -7.05
C HIS A 16 3.91 1.82 -7.79
N LEU A 17 4.76 2.55 -8.52
CA LEU A 17 5.60 1.97 -9.58
C LEU A 17 6.49 0.82 -9.08
N ASP A 18 7.06 0.98 -7.89
CA ASP A 18 7.91 0.01 -7.20
C ASP A 18 7.19 -1.25 -6.73
N PHE A 19 5.86 -1.22 -6.64
CA PHE A 19 5.05 -2.33 -6.13
C PHE A 19 4.56 -3.27 -7.22
N ARG A 20 4.61 -2.83 -8.49
CA ARG A 20 3.98 -3.53 -9.62
C ARG A 20 4.51 -4.95 -9.81
N ARG A 21 5.84 -5.08 -9.94
CA ARG A 21 6.50 -6.38 -10.12
C ARG A 21 6.47 -7.19 -8.82
N GLU A 22 6.69 -6.54 -7.68
CA GLU A 22 6.72 -7.20 -6.37
C GLU A 22 5.35 -7.82 -6.01
N GLU A 23 4.24 -7.13 -6.30
CA GLU A 23 2.89 -7.69 -6.12
C GLU A 23 2.71 -8.91 -7.02
N LEU A 24 3.02 -8.80 -8.33
CA LEU A 24 2.86 -9.91 -9.25
C LEU A 24 3.74 -11.10 -8.84
N GLN A 25 4.97 -10.85 -8.38
CA GLN A 25 5.89 -11.86 -7.89
C GLN A 25 5.31 -12.57 -6.65
N ALA A 26 4.77 -11.84 -5.67
CA ALA A 26 4.14 -12.46 -4.50
C ALA A 26 2.92 -13.32 -4.90
N LEU A 27 2.15 -12.91 -5.90
CA LEU A 27 1.04 -13.71 -6.42
C LEU A 27 1.52 -14.96 -7.17
N ALA A 28 2.63 -14.87 -7.91
CA ALA A 28 3.27 -16.02 -8.55
C ALA A 28 3.86 -17.00 -7.52
N ASP A 29 4.49 -16.50 -6.46
CA ASP A 29 4.96 -17.33 -5.33
C ASP A 29 3.78 -18.09 -4.72
N MET A 30 2.64 -17.42 -4.52
CA MET A 30 1.42 -18.03 -3.97
C MET A 30 0.81 -19.08 -4.90
N ALA A 31 0.86 -18.85 -6.22
CA ALA A 31 0.41 -19.79 -7.25
C ALA A 31 1.40 -20.96 -7.46
N GLY A 32 2.58 -20.93 -6.82
CA GLY A 32 3.58 -21.98 -6.91
C GLY A 32 4.49 -21.91 -8.14
N CYS A 33 4.49 -20.80 -8.88
CA CYS A 33 5.32 -20.60 -10.09
C CYS A 33 6.31 -19.43 -9.97
N GLY A 34 6.46 -18.87 -8.76
CA GLY A 34 7.32 -17.70 -8.52
C GLY A 34 8.77 -17.85 -8.96
N ALA A 35 9.36 -19.05 -8.81
CA ALA A 35 10.73 -19.35 -9.23
C ALA A 35 10.91 -19.37 -10.76
N ASP A 36 9.83 -19.55 -11.51
CA ASP A 36 9.86 -19.61 -12.97
C ASP A 36 9.64 -18.23 -13.62
N ILE A 37 9.19 -17.23 -12.85
CA ILE A 37 8.93 -15.88 -13.35
C ILE A 37 10.22 -15.27 -13.89
N LYS A 38 10.14 -14.77 -15.13
CA LYS A 38 11.23 -14.02 -15.76
C LYS A 38 10.69 -12.70 -16.30
N TRP A 39 11.49 -11.66 -16.18
CA TRP A 39 11.15 -10.33 -16.65
C TRP A 39 12.02 -9.96 -17.86
N ARG A 40 11.44 -9.24 -18.81
CA ARG A 40 12.20 -8.45 -19.78
C ARG A 40 11.82 -6.99 -19.64
N GLU A 41 12.81 -6.15 -19.84
CA GLU A 41 12.66 -4.70 -19.77
C GLU A 41 11.60 -4.22 -20.77
N PRO A 42 10.88 -3.14 -20.41
CA PRO A 42 9.93 -2.51 -21.32
C PRO A 42 10.66 -1.90 -22.52
N HIS A 43 9.92 -1.68 -23.61
CA HIS A 43 10.45 -0.96 -24.76
C HIS A 43 11.02 0.41 -24.34
N GLY A 44 12.20 0.74 -24.85
CA GLY A 44 12.98 1.94 -24.46
C GLY A 44 13.78 1.81 -23.16
N GLY A 45 13.74 0.68 -22.44
CA GLY A 45 14.47 0.51 -21.18
C GLY A 45 13.98 1.42 -20.05
N VAL A 46 12.72 1.85 -20.11
CA VAL A 46 12.14 2.84 -19.20
C VAL A 46 11.44 2.14 -18.04
N ASP A 47 12.07 2.04 -16.87
CA ASP A 47 11.57 1.23 -15.74
C ASP A 47 10.14 1.59 -15.27
N HIS A 48 9.79 2.89 -15.28
CA HIS A 48 8.43 3.34 -14.91
C HIS A 48 7.38 3.12 -16.01
N SER A 49 7.77 2.60 -17.18
CA SER A 49 6.84 2.15 -18.21
C SER A 49 5.86 1.13 -17.63
N PRO A 50 4.58 1.19 -17.99
CA PRO A 50 3.59 0.20 -17.55
C PRO A 50 3.65 -1.10 -18.37
N PHE A 51 4.47 -1.18 -19.42
CA PHE A 51 4.46 -2.24 -20.43
C PHE A 51 5.62 -3.22 -20.26
N TRP A 52 5.57 -4.03 -19.21
CA TRP A 52 6.61 -5.02 -18.94
C TRP A 52 6.31 -6.35 -19.62
N ARG A 53 7.35 -7.11 -19.95
CA ARG A 53 7.21 -8.49 -20.42
C ARG A 53 7.48 -9.44 -19.27
N VAL A 54 6.57 -10.38 -19.05
CA VAL A 54 6.68 -11.39 -18.00
C VAL A 54 6.51 -12.77 -18.60
N TYR A 55 7.36 -13.70 -18.19
CA TYR A 55 7.19 -15.12 -18.47
C TYR A 55 6.44 -15.78 -17.33
N ILE A 56 5.34 -16.47 -17.66
CA ILE A 56 4.57 -17.34 -16.76
C ILE A 56 4.39 -18.67 -17.50
N PRO A 57 4.68 -19.84 -16.87
CA PRO A 57 4.79 -21.11 -17.60
C PRO A 57 3.53 -21.53 -18.37
N THR A 58 2.34 -21.30 -17.81
CA THR A 58 1.06 -21.72 -18.39
C THR A 58 0.02 -20.62 -18.33
N GLU A 59 -1.00 -20.72 -19.18
CA GLU A 59 -2.12 -19.78 -19.20
C GLU A 59 -2.95 -19.86 -17.91
N GLU A 60 -3.15 -21.06 -17.36
CA GLU A 60 -3.86 -21.27 -16.10
C GLU A 60 -3.16 -20.54 -14.94
N LEU A 61 -1.82 -20.60 -14.90
CA LEU A 61 -1.03 -19.85 -13.92
C LEU A 61 -1.12 -18.35 -14.17
N ALA A 62 -1.10 -17.88 -15.42
CA ALA A 62 -1.26 -16.46 -15.73
C ALA A 62 -2.62 -15.92 -15.24
N VAL A 63 -3.69 -16.70 -15.43
CA VAL A 63 -5.02 -16.40 -14.90
C VAL A 63 -5.02 -16.38 -13.37
N GLU A 64 -4.47 -17.41 -12.72
CA GLU A 64 -4.44 -17.52 -11.25
C GLU A 64 -3.63 -16.38 -10.61
N VAL A 65 -2.45 -16.06 -11.14
CA VAL A 65 -1.59 -14.98 -10.65
C VAL A 65 -2.27 -13.62 -10.79
N CYS A 66 -2.95 -13.38 -11.91
CA CYS A 66 -3.55 -12.08 -12.19
C CYS A 66 -4.88 -11.88 -11.44
N ARG A 67 -5.64 -12.94 -11.12
CA ARG A 67 -7.04 -12.85 -10.63
C ARG A 67 -7.27 -11.93 -9.43
N ARG A 68 -6.25 -11.70 -8.61
CA ARG A 68 -6.29 -10.87 -7.40
C ARG A 68 -5.25 -9.75 -7.38
N SER A 69 -4.54 -9.51 -8.49
CA SER A 69 -3.65 -8.36 -8.60
C SER A 69 -4.48 -7.09 -8.70
N VAL A 70 -4.13 -6.06 -7.92
CA VAL A 70 -4.76 -4.74 -8.05
C VAL A 70 -3.94 -3.79 -8.93
N LEU A 71 -2.64 -4.04 -9.13
CA LEU A 71 -1.76 -3.18 -9.95
C LEU A 71 -1.66 -3.61 -11.41
N THR A 72 -2.00 -4.86 -11.73
CA THR A 72 -2.02 -5.37 -13.11
C THR A 72 -3.35 -5.05 -13.78
N ARG A 73 -3.33 -4.32 -14.90
CA ARG A 73 -4.54 -4.12 -15.71
C ARG A 73 -4.88 -5.39 -16.48
N ALA A 74 -3.89 -5.95 -17.17
CA ALA A 74 -4.04 -7.17 -17.94
C ALA A 74 -2.70 -7.89 -18.20
N LEU A 75 -2.79 -9.20 -18.36
CA LEU A 75 -1.79 -10.02 -19.04
C LEU A 75 -2.27 -10.29 -20.46
N ILE A 76 -1.46 -9.90 -21.45
CA ILE A 76 -1.82 -9.92 -22.86
C ILE A 76 -0.88 -10.85 -23.62
N GLU A 77 -1.42 -11.84 -24.31
CA GLU A 77 -0.72 -12.58 -25.34
C GLU A 77 -0.59 -11.68 -26.57
N VAL A 78 0.59 -11.08 -26.75
CA VAL A 78 0.83 -10.12 -27.84
C VAL A 78 0.92 -10.86 -29.16
N TRP A 79 0.01 -10.55 -30.07
CA TRP A 79 0.02 -11.05 -31.44
C TRP A 79 0.89 -10.18 -32.34
N GLY A 80 0.91 -8.86 -32.11
CA GLY A 80 1.83 -7.97 -32.78
C GLY A 80 2.15 -6.73 -31.96
N GLU A 81 3.31 -6.17 -32.24
CA GLU A 81 3.78 -4.90 -31.69
C GLU A 81 4.63 -4.16 -32.71
N GLY A 82 4.67 -2.84 -32.65
CA GLY A 82 5.44 -2.00 -33.56
C GLY A 82 5.42 -0.53 -33.16
N ASP A 83 6.32 0.27 -33.72
CA ASP A 83 6.35 1.72 -33.53
C ASP A 83 5.32 2.40 -34.45
N THR A 84 5.05 1.79 -35.61
CA THR A 84 4.05 2.25 -36.58
C THR A 84 2.89 1.26 -36.74
N GLN A 85 1.83 1.69 -37.41
CA GLN A 85 0.70 0.80 -37.73
C GLN A 85 1.11 -0.29 -38.73
N GLU A 86 2.01 0.02 -39.65
CA GLU A 86 2.55 -0.90 -40.65
C GLU A 86 3.36 -2.02 -39.99
N GLU A 87 4.22 -1.67 -39.03
CA GLU A 87 4.99 -2.64 -38.26
C GLU A 87 4.09 -3.51 -37.39
N LEU A 88 3.11 -2.92 -36.72
CA LEU A 88 2.11 -3.67 -35.95
C LEU A 88 1.38 -4.68 -36.85
N ASN A 89 0.93 -4.24 -38.03
CA ASN A 89 0.21 -5.09 -38.97
C ASN A 89 1.10 -6.21 -39.49
N ALA A 90 2.36 -5.93 -39.82
CA ALA A 90 3.34 -6.94 -40.22
C ALA A 90 3.56 -7.98 -39.11
N ALA A 91 3.67 -7.55 -37.85
CA ALA A 91 3.83 -8.44 -36.70
C ALA A 91 2.58 -9.32 -36.46
N VAL A 92 1.37 -8.75 -36.52
CA VAL A 92 0.11 -9.50 -36.38
C VAL A 92 -0.03 -10.53 -37.50
N LYS A 93 0.35 -10.18 -38.73
CA LYS A 93 0.35 -11.09 -39.87
C LYS A 93 1.35 -12.23 -39.70
N ALA A 94 2.52 -11.96 -39.14
CA ALA A 94 3.56 -12.96 -38.90
C ALA A 94 3.24 -13.91 -37.74
N PHE A 95 2.33 -13.54 -36.83
CA PHE A 95 1.93 -14.38 -35.72
C PHE A 95 1.18 -15.63 -36.20
N PRO A 96 1.47 -16.84 -35.67
CA PRO A 96 0.90 -18.09 -36.18
C PRO A 96 -0.63 -18.14 -36.19
N ASP A 97 -1.23 -18.48 -37.34
CA ASP A 97 -2.68 -18.58 -37.50
C ASP A 97 -3.30 -19.65 -36.60
N GLU A 98 -2.63 -20.80 -36.43
CA GLU A 98 -3.06 -21.88 -35.53
C GLU A 98 -3.28 -21.42 -34.08
N ARG A 99 -2.57 -20.37 -33.65
CA ARG A 99 -2.75 -19.76 -32.32
C ARG A 99 -3.81 -18.67 -32.28
N LYS A 100 -4.10 -18.01 -33.40
CA LYS A 100 -5.14 -16.96 -33.50
C LYS A 100 -6.51 -17.58 -33.69
N ASP A 101 -6.60 -18.54 -34.59
CA ASP A 101 -7.84 -19.12 -35.12
C ASP A 101 -8.82 -19.58 -34.04
N PRO A 102 -8.40 -20.27 -32.95
CA PRO A 102 -9.32 -20.69 -31.89
C PRO A 102 -10.11 -19.54 -31.25
N TYR A 103 -9.53 -18.33 -31.24
CA TYR A 103 -10.09 -17.17 -30.54
C TYR A 103 -10.84 -16.19 -31.46
N ILE A 104 -10.75 -16.40 -32.78
CA ILE A 104 -11.41 -15.56 -33.81
C ILE A 104 -12.33 -16.37 -34.71
N ALA A 105 -12.46 -17.68 -34.50
CA ALA A 105 -13.27 -18.59 -35.30
C ALA A 105 -14.78 -18.30 -35.23
N GLU A 106 -15.49 -18.82 -36.23
CA GLU A 106 -16.94 -18.88 -36.23
C GLU A 106 -17.45 -19.66 -35.01
N GLY A 107 -18.60 -19.26 -34.45
CA GLY A 107 -19.14 -19.85 -33.22
C GLY A 107 -18.56 -19.29 -31.91
N THR A 108 -17.52 -18.45 -31.97
CA THR A 108 -17.00 -17.73 -30.80
C THR A 108 -17.59 -16.32 -30.68
N THR A 109 -17.46 -15.71 -29.50
CA THR A 109 -17.82 -14.32 -29.25
C THR A 109 -16.62 -13.51 -28.77
N PHE A 110 -16.45 -12.31 -29.32
CA PHE A 110 -15.28 -11.49 -29.01
C PHE A 110 -15.64 -10.04 -28.69
N LYS A 111 -14.70 -9.35 -28.04
CA LYS A 111 -14.70 -7.90 -27.85
C LYS A 111 -13.29 -7.37 -28.09
N VAL A 112 -13.17 -6.31 -28.89
CA VAL A 112 -11.93 -5.51 -28.98
C VAL A 112 -12.13 -4.25 -28.14
N CYS A 113 -11.19 -3.99 -27.22
CA CYS A 113 -11.08 -2.71 -26.53
C CYS A 113 -9.87 -1.95 -27.08
N VAL A 114 -10.03 -0.64 -27.23
CA VAL A 114 -8.89 0.26 -27.42
C VAL A 114 -8.46 0.80 -26.07
N GLU A 115 -7.17 0.74 -25.81
CA GLU A 115 -6.54 1.22 -24.58
C GLU A 115 -5.45 2.20 -24.97
N ASP A 116 -5.47 3.35 -24.29
CA ASP A 116 -4.53 4.43 -24.52
C ASP A 116 -3.73 4.68 -23.25
N PHE A 117 -2.44 5.01 -23.41
CA PHE A 117 -1.57 5.40 -22.32
C PHE A 117 -0.87 6.72 -22.62
N GLY A 118 -1.08 7.74 -21.77
CA GLY A 118 -0.47 9.08 -21.94
C GLY A 118 -1.15 9.98 -22.96
N LYS A 119 -2.14 9.46 -23.69
CA LYS A 119 -3.03 10.22 -24.57
C LYS A 119 -4.48 9.94 -24.22
N THR A 120 -5.36 10.77 -24.76
CA THR A 120 -6.79 10.49 -24.77
C THR A 120 -7.29 10.91 -26.14
N GLU A 121 -7.71 9.93 -26.92
CA GLU A 121 -8.40 10.18 -28.16
C GLU A 121 -9.90 10.18 -27.93
N HIS A 122 -10.59 11.09 -28.59
CA HIS A 122 -12.03 11.19 -28.56
C HIS A 122 -12.55 11.07 -29.98
N GLY A 123 -13.71 10.43 -30.13
CA GLY A 123 -14.44 10.53 -31.38
C GLY A 123 -15.03 11.93 -31.56
N THR A 124 -15.73 12.10 -32.67
CA THR A 124 -16.46 13.35 -32.93
C THR A 124 -17.77 13.39 -32.14
N GLU A 125 -18.37 14.57 -32.00
CA GLU A 125 -19.70 14.71 -31.39
C GLU A 125 -20.76 13.83 -32.11
N LYS A 126 -20.64 13.70 -33.44
CA LYS A 126 -21.52 12.86 -34.26
C LYS A 126 -21.22 11.37 -34.17
N ASN A 127 -19.95 11.00 -33.93
CA ASN A 127 -19.53 9.62 -33.77
C ASN A 127 -18.45 9.52 -32.66
N PRO A 128 -18.88 9.37 -31.39
CA PRO A 128 -17.95 9.27 -30.25
C PRO A 128 -17.01 8.07 -30.33
N TRP A 129 -17.34 7.05 -31.13
CA TRP A 129 -16.60 5.81 -31.27
C TRP A 129 -15.69 5.79 -32.51
N SER A 130 -15.59 6.88 -33.26
CA SER A 130 -14.85 6.92 -34.54
C SER A 130 -13.38 6.52 -34.39
N HIS A 131 -12.71 6.92 -33.30
CA HIS A 131 -11.32 6.55 -33.01
C HIS A 131 -11.19 5.03 -32.74
N VAL A 132 -12.17 4.43 -32.06
CA VAL A 132 -12.23 2.98 -31.80
C VAL A 132 -12.36 2.21 -33.11
N VAL A 133 -13.30 2.63 -33.96
CA VAL A 133 -13.55 2.02 -35.27
C VAL A 133 -12.30 2.14 -36.13
N ALA A 134 -11.68 3.31 -36.21
CA ALA A 134 -10.45 3.51 -36.97
C ALA A 134 -9.31 2.58 -36.53
N ARG A 135 -9.10 2.39 -35.21
CA ARG A 135 -8.08 1.45 -34.70
C ARG A 135 -8.38 -0.01 -35.01
N ILE A 136 -9.64 -0.39 -35.12
CA ILE A 136 -10.05 -1.75 -35.50
C ILE A 136 -9.91 -1.94 -37.02
N ASP A 137 -10.39 -0.98 -37.81
CA ASP A 137 -10.29 -1.02 -39.28
C ASP A 137 -8.83 -1.06 -39.75
N ALA A 138 -7.93 -0.40 -39.02
CA ALA A 138 -6.49 -0.45 -39.29
C ALA A 138 -5.87 -1.87 -39.20
N LEU A 139 -6.53 -2.81 -38.52
CA LEU A 139 -6.11 -4.21 -38.40
C LEU A 139 -6.78 -5.13 -39.43
N GLU A 140 -7.86 -4.70 -40.09
CA GLU A 140 -8.62 -5.49 -41.06
C GLU A 140 -7.74 -6.14 -42.16
N PRO A 141 -6.71 -5.46 -42.71
CA PRO A 141 -5.88 -6.04 -43.78
C PRO A 141 -5.09 -7.29 -43.38
N VAL A 142 -4.90 -7.52 -42.07
CA VAL A 142 -4.05 -8.59 -41.53
C VAL A 142 -4.79 -9.51 -40.55
N LEU A 143 -5.96 -9.11 -40.08
CA LEU A 143 -6.73 -9.86 -39.09
C LEU A 143 -8.23 -9.75 -39.36
N ARG A 144 -8.87 -10.90 -39.58
CA ARG A 144 -10.31 -11.00 -39.78
C ARG A 144 -10.96 -11.82 -38.66
N PHE A 145 -11.78 -11.15 -37.85
CA PHE A 145 -12.63 -11.84 -36.88
C PHE A 145 -13.81 -12.52 -37.58
N ARG A 146 -13.90 -13.84 -37.45
CA ARG A 146 -15.02 -14.67 -37.97
C ARG A 146 -16.09 -14.94 -36.91
N GLY A 147 -15.77 -14.77 -35.64
CA GLY A 147 -16.72 -14.83 -34.53
C GLY A 147 -17.71 -13.66 -34.50
N ARG A 148 -18.62 -13.66 -33.52
CA ARG A 148 -19.62 -12.59 -33.33
C ARG A 148 -19.15 -11.58 -32.29
N ALA A 149 -19.24 -10.28 -32.60
CA ALA A 149 -18.98 -9.23 -31.61
C ALA A 149 -19.99 -9.27 -30.45
N ARG A 150 -19.51 -9.27 -29.20
CA ARG A 150 -20.32 -9.28 -27.97
C ARG A 150 -19.72 -8.36 -26.91
N MET A 151 -20.42 -7.27 -26.58
CA MET A 151 -19.87 -6.24 -25.68
C MET A 151 -19.89 -6.61 -24.19
N LYS A 152 -20.78 -7.50 -23.77
CA LYS A 152 -20.93 -7.95 -22.37
C LYS A 152 -20.77 -9.47 -22.30
N GLY A 153 -19.83 -9.93 -21.47
CA GLY A 153 -19.48 -11.35 -21.35
C GLY A 153 -19.03 -12.00 -22.66
N PRO A 154 -18.08 -11.40 -23.41
CA PRO A 154 -17.47 -12.10 -24.55
C PRO A 154 -16.69 -13.32 -24.06
N GLN A 155 -16.53 -14.34 -24.92
CA GLN A 155 -15.61 -15.45 -24.66
C GLN A 155 -14.15 -15.00 -24.77
N HIS A 156 -13.84 -14.09 -25.70
CA HIS A 156 -12.49 -13.62 -25.95
C HIS A 156 -12.42 -12.10 -25.91
N LEU A 157 -11.45 -11.57 -25.16
CA LEU A 157 -11.18 -10.15 -25.04
C LEU A 157 -9.85 -9.84 -25.73
N PHE A 158 -9.83 -8.78 -26.54
CA PHE A 158 -8.64 -8.32 -27.26
C PHE A 158 -8.40 -6.87 -26.93
N TRP A 159 -7.15 -6.49 -26.71
CA TRP A 159 -6.76 -5.09 -26.50
C TRP A 159 -5.87 -4.63 -27.65
N SER A 160 -6.24 -3.49 -28.23
CA SER A 160 -5.34 -2.66 -29.01
C SER A 160 -4.83 -1.58 -28.07
N VAL A 161 -3.53 -1.59 -27.75
CA VAL A 161 -2.89 -0.69 -26.79
C VAL A 161 -1.96 0.26 -27.52
N GLU A 162 -2.07 1.56 -27.27
CA GLU A 162 -1.18 2.58 -27.82
C GLU A 162 -0.68 3.51 -26.72
N SER A 163 0.65 3.67 -26.62
CA SER A 163 1.24 4.77 -25.85
C SER A 163 1.34 6.03 -26.69
N ALA A 164 1.20 7.17 -26.04
CA ALA A 164 1.23 8.47 -26.67
C ALA A 164 2.60 8.80 -27.26
N ASP A 165 2.56 9.55 -28.37
CA ASP A 165 3.70 10.28 -28.90
C ASP A 165 4.18 11.34 -27.88
N PRO A 166 5.51 11.53 -27.69
CA PRO A 166 6.09 12.68 -26.98
C PRO A 166 5.35 14.01 -27.19
N ASP A 167 4.92 14.28 -28.41
CA ASP A 167 4.26 15.55 -28.78
C ASP A 167 2.81 15.68 -28.24
N HIS A 168 2.20 14.57 -27.81
CA HIS A 168 0.81 14.49 -27.37
C HIS A 168 0.65 14.11 -25.89
N LEU A 169 1.75 14.00 -25.14
CA LEU A 169 1.74 13.59 -23.74
C LEU A 169 1.04 14.63 -22.85
N LYS A 170 0.00 14.18 -22.13
CA LYS A 170 -0.64 14.95 -21.06
C LYS A 170 -0.49 14.23 -19.72
N GLY A 171 0.42 14.71 -18.88
CA GLY A 171 0.56 14.25 -17.49
C GLY A 171 1.22 12.88 -17.31
N VAL A 172 1.85 12.32 -18.34
CA VAL A 172 2.67 11.10 -18.29
C VAL A 172 4.14 11.47 -18.58
N PRO A 173 5.14 10.74 -18.02
CA PRO A 173 6.55 11.04 -18.25
C PRO A 173 6.93 11.06 -19.74
N LEU A 174 7.66 12.10 -20.15
CA LEU A 174 8.07 12.40 -21.54
C LEU A 174 9.02 11.36 -22.15
N ASP A 175 9.52 10.43 -21.35
CA ASP A 175 10.56 9.48 -21.71
C ASP A 175 10.03 8.09 -22.07
N ILE A 176 8.74 7.80 -21.87
CA ILE A 176 8.15 6.52 -22.32
C ILE A 176 7.94 6.58 -23.84
N PRO A 177 8.62 5.74 -24.63
CA PRO A 177 8.49 5.78 -26.09
C PRO A 177 7.09 5.37 -26.58
N PRO A 178 6.66 5.89 -27.74
CA PRO A 178 5.43 5.46 -28.41
C PRO A 178 5.57 4.01 -28.83
N ARG A 179 4.51 3.24 -28.62
CA ARG A 179 4.47 1.83 -28.99
C ARG A 179 3.04 1.39 -29.16
N ARG A 180 2.82 0.53 -30.14
CA ARG A 180 1.54 -0.11 -30.41
C ARG A 180 1.64 -1.59 -30.09
N TYR A 181 0.61 -2.12 -29.43
CA TYR A 181 0.45 -3.55 -29.15
C TYR A 181 -0.95 -3.99 -29.54
N PHE A 182 -1.06 -5.20 -30.09
CA PHE A 182 -2.33 -5.87 -30.28
C PHE A 182 -2.24 -7.31 -29.80
N GLY A 183 -3.24 -7.78 -29.07
CA GLY A 183 -3.23 -9.15 -28.57
C GLY A 183 -4.47 -9.56 -27.79
N ARG A 184 -4.50 -10.84 -27.43
CA ARG A 184 -5.55 -11.46 -26.62
C ARG A 184 -5.29 -11.20 -25.14
N VAL A 185 -6.29 -10.70 -24.44
CA VAL A 185 -6.25 -10.58 -22.97
C VAL A 185 -6.49 -11.95 -22.38
N VAL A 186 -5.48 -12.46 -21.68
CA VAL A 186 -5.50 -13.77 -21.02
C VAL A 186 -6.11 -13.62 -19.64
N ALA A 187 -5.75 -12.56 -18.92
CA ALA A 187 -6.27 -12.31 -17.58
C ALA A 187 -6.28 -10.80 -17.28
N THR A 188 -7.18 -10.39 -16.38
CA THR A 188 -7.28 -9.02 -15.87
C THR A 188 -7.20 -9.01 -14.36
N GLY A 189 -6.59 -7.98 -13.77
CA GLY A 189 -6.58 -7.80 -12.33
C GLY A 189 -7.97 -7.52 -11.75
N ASP A 190 -8.13 -7.73 -10.44
CA ASP A 190 -9.36 -7.43 -9.71
C ASP A 190 -9.18 -6.19 -8.81
N ARG A 191 -9.92 -5.13 -9.14
CA ARG A 191 -9.97 -3.89 -8.36
C ARG A 191 -11.32 -3.67 -7.68
N SER A 192 -12.20 -4.68 -7.69
CA SER A 192 -13.45 -4.66 -6.95
C SER A 192 -13.32 -4.34 -5.45
N PRO A 193 -12.23 -4.71 -4.74
CA PRO A 193 -12.09 -4.40 -3.31
C PRO A 193 -12.06 -2.90 -3.01
N LEU A 194 -11.50 -2.09 -3.92
CA LEU A 194 -11.31 -0.66 -3.72
C LEU A 194 -12.65 0.08 -3.59
N SER A 195 -13.65 -0.33 -4.38
CA SER A 195 -14.99 0.26 -4.33
C SER A 195 -15.85 -0.35 -3.22
N LYS A 196 -15.64 -1.65 -2.91
CA LYS A 196 -16.33 -2.38 -1.85
C LYS A 196 -15.97 -1.83 -0.46
N TYR A 197 -14.69 -1.60 -0.20
CA TYR A 197 -14.16 -1.20 1.11
C TYR A 197 -13.82 0.28 1.23
N ASP A 198 -14.33 1.13 0.31
CA ASP A 198 -14.13 2.58 0.33
C ASP A 198 -14.33 3.15 1.74
N LEU A 199 -13.29 3.82 2.26
CA LEU A 199 -13.26 4.35 3.62
C LEU A 199 -14.40 5.35 3.88
N LYS A 200 -14.92 6.01 2.84
CA LYS A 200 -16.07 6.92 2.97
C LYS A 200 -17.37 6.21 3.38
N LYS A 201 -17.47 4.90 3.09
CA LYS A 201 -18.62 4.07 3.43
C LYS A 201 -18.49 3.42 4.82
N ARG A 202 -17.32 3.53 5.47
CA ARG A 202 -17.01 2.82 6.70
C ARG A 202 -17.58 3.52 7.93
N ARG A 203 -18.40 2.82 8.73
CA ARG A 203 -18.98 3.38 9.96
C ARG A 203 -17.92 3.58 11.05
N TYR A 204 -17.06 2.59 11.29
CA TYR A 204 -15.97 2.72 12.24
C TYR A 204 -14.63 2.99 11.54
N LEU A 205 -14.23 4.26 11.54
CA LEU A 205 -13.01 4.76 10.90
C LEU A 205 -12.19 5.61 11.88
N GLY A 206 -10.88 5.37 11.92
CA GLY A 206 -9.89 6.13 12.68
C GLY A 206 -9.03 7.04 11.80
N PRO A 207 -8.31 8.02 12.39
CA PRO A 207 -7.56 9.03 11.66
C PRO A 207 -6.34 8.49 10.89
N THR A 208 -5.83 7.32 11.28
CA THR A 208 -4.65 6.66 10.70
C THR A 208 -5.01 5.37 9.96
N SER A 209 -6.25 5.26 9.47
CA SER A 209 -6.71 4.06 8.77
C SER A 209 -5.95 3.88 7.45
N MET A 210 -5.42 2.67 7.22
CA MET A 210 -4.76 2.30 5.97
C MET A 210 -5.74 2.41 4.78
N ASP A 211 -5.25 2.91 3.64
CA ASP A 211 -6.01 2.95 2.40
C ASP A 211 -6.23 1.54 1.83
N VAL A 212 -7.32 1.37 1.08
CA VAL A 212 -7.75 0.03 0.63
C VAL A 212 -6.79 -0.56 -0.39
N GLU A 213 -6.33 0.22 -1.36
CA GLU A 213 -5.46 -0.25 -2.44
C GLU A 213 -4.14 -0.79 -1.87
N MET A 214 -3.49 -0.02 -1.00
CA MET A 214 -2.26 -0.42 -0.34
C MET A 214 -2.48 -1.57 0.64
N GLY A 215 -3.58 -1.56 1.40
CA GLY A 215 -3.87 -2.66 2.30
C GLY A 215 -4.13 -3.99 1.57
N VAL A 216 -4.73 -3.97 0.38
CA VAL A 216 -4.86 -5.15 -0.48
C VAL A 216 -3.49 -5.61 -1.01
N ILE A 217 -2.64 -4.68 -1.47
CA ILE A 217 -1.27 -4.99 -1.89
C ILE A 217 -0.50 -5.66 -0.74
N MET A 218 -0.53 -5.09 0.47
CA MET A 218 0.13 -5.68 1.64
C MET A 218 -0.38 -7.10 1.94
N CYS A 219 -1.69 -7.34 1.81
CA CYS A 219 -2.28 -8.67 1.99
C CYS A 219 -1.89 -9.66 0.86
N ASN A 220 -1.65 -9.16 -0.36
CA ASN A 220 -1.02 -9.95 -1.43
C ASN A 220 0.42 -10.30 -1.05
N MET A 221 1.22 -9.34 -0.58
CA MET A 221 2.63 -9.55 -0.20
C MET A 221 2.81 -10.60 0.91
N ILE A 222 1.88 -10.66 1.88
CA ILE A 222 1.95 -11.64 2.98
C ILE A 222 1.26 -12.99 2.68
N HIS A 223 0.77 -13.17 1.46
CA HIS A 223 0.01 -14.33 1.04
C HIS A 223 -1.25 -14.59 1.88
N ALA A 224 -2.02 -13.56 2.20
CA ALA A 224 -3.32 -13.72 2.85
C ALA A 224 -4.23 -14.59 1.97
N ARG A 225 -4.73 -15.70 2.52
CA ARG A 225 -5.57 -16.70 1.87
C ARG A 225 -6.34 -17.54 2.92
N PRO A 226 -7.34 -18.34 2.50
CA PRO A 226 -8.07 -19.21 3.42
C PRO A 226 -7.18 -20.26 4.09
N GLY A 227 -7.58 -20.69 5.29
CA GLY A 227 -6.94 -21.80 6.02
C GLY A 227 -5.85 -21.38 7.03
N GLY A 228 -5.53 -20.08 7.15
CA GLY A 228 -4.55 -19.59 8.11
C GLY A 228 -4.95 -18.25 8.75
N VAL A 229 -4.29 -17.92 9.86
CA VAL A 229 -4.52 -16.67 10.60
C VAL A 229 -3.53 -15.60 10.14
N VAL A 230 -4.05 -14.43 9.76
CA VAL A 230 -3.29 -13.19 9.55
C VAL A 230 -3.43 -12.32 10.80
N TRP A 231 -2.30 -11.87 11.34
CA TRP A 231 -2.27 -11.02 12.52
C TRP A 231 -1.81 -9.59 12.18
N ASP A 232 -2.55 -8.60 12.68
CA ASP A 232 -2.11 -7.21 12.70
C ASP A 232 -1.78 -6.74 14.13
N PRO A 233 -0.49 -6.51 14.45
CA PRO A 233 -0.05 -6.07 15.77
C PRO A 233 -0.40 -4.61 16.12
N PHE A 234 -0.90 -3.84 15.15
CA PHE A 234 -1.25 -2.43 15.27
C PHE A 234 -2.61 -2.16 14.62
N CYS A 235 -3.58 -3.03 14.89
CA CYS A 235 -4.76 -3.16 14.04
C CYS A 235 -5.63 -1.90 13.98
N GLY A 236 -5.60 -1.06 15.02
CA GLY A 236 -6.44 0.12 15.12
C GLY A 236 -7.90 -0.20 14.80
N THR A 237 -8.45 0.45 13.77
CA THR A 237 -9.84 0.23 13.32
C THR A 237 -10.06 -0.96 12.37
N GLY A 238 -9.02 -1.77 12.13
CA GLY A 238 -9.11 -3.04 11.43
C GLY A 238 -8.98 -2.97 9.90
N SER A 239 -8.41 -1.89 9.31
CA SER A 239 -8.28 -1.76 7.85
C SER A 239 -7.58 -2.96 7.20
N LEU A 240 -6.43 -3.38 7.73
CA LEU A 240 -5.66 -4.49 7.16
C LEU A 240 -6.35 -5.84 7.41
N LEU A 241 -7.03 -5.99 8.56
CA LEU A 241 -7.83 -7.17 8.83
C LEU A 241 -8.98 -7.33 7.83
N ILE A 242 -9.70 -6.24 7.49
CA ILE A 242 -10.75 -6.26 6.46
C ILE A 242 -10.19 -6.75 5.10
N ASN A 243 -9.00 -6.27 4.71
CA ASN A 243 -8.36 -6.67 3.45
C ASN A 243 -7.85 -8.12 3.48
N ALA A 244 -7.38 -8.61 4.63
CA ALA A 244 -6.99 -10.02 4.77
C ALA A 244 -8.23 -10.94 4.73
N ALA A 245 -9.31 -10.56 5.41
CA ALA A 245 -10.58 -11.28 5.40
C ALA A 245 -11.27 -11.26 4.02
N HIS A 246 -11.03 -10.22 3.20
CA HIS A 246 -11.45 -10.21 1.79
C HIS A 246 -10.91 -11.42 1.02
N PHE A 247 -9.67 -11.83 1.29
CA PHE A 247 -9.06 -13.02 0.73
C PHE A 247 -9.40 -14.32 1.48
N GLY A 248 -10.37 -14.27 2.40
CA GLY A 248 -10.84 -15.41 3.18
C GLY A 248 -9.89 -15.87 4.29
N ALA A 249 -8.86 -15.09 4.62
CA ALA A 249 -8.02 -15.39 5.77
C ALA A 249 -8.79 -15.21 7.08
N LEU A 250 -8.51 -16.06 8.08
CA LEU A 250 -8.89 -15.76 9.44
C LEU A 250 -8.04 -14.59 9.92
N THR A 251 -8.63 -13.68 10.70
CA THR A 251 -7.93 -12.45 11.10
C THR A 251 -7.88 -12.28 12.59
N MET A 252 -6.75 -11.78 13.08
CA MET A 252 -6.54 -11.46 14.49
C MET A 252 -5.93 -10.07 14.58
N GLY A 253 -6.45 -9.23 15.46
CA GLY A 253 -5.94 -7.88 15.68
C GLY A 253 -5.41 -7.73 17.09
N SER A 254 -4.37 -6.93 17.26
CA SER A 254 -4.05 -6.37 18.55
C SER A 254 -3.72 -4.89 18.49
N ASP A 255 -4.02 -4.19 19.58
CA ASP A 255 -3.62 -2.80 19.77
C ASP A 255 -3.37 -2.53 21.25
N ILE A 256 -2.47 -1.60 21.55
CA ILE A 256 -2.20 -1.19 22.93
C ILE A 256 -3.34 -0.31 23.48
N ASP A 257 -4.04 0.41 22.59
CA ASP A 257 -5.14 1.29 22.94
C ASP A 257 -6.48 0.55 22.98
N ILE A 258 -6.89 0.16 24.19
CA ILE A 258 -8.17 -0.51 24.45
C ILE A 258 -9.38 0.25 23.87
N ARG A 259 -9.29 1.57 23.77
CA ARG A 259 -10.40 2.42 23.33
C ARG A 259 -10.76 2.14 21.87
N VAL A 260 -9.75 1.84 21.05
CA VAL A 260 -9.93 1.60 19.63
C VAL A 260 -10.52 0.21 19.37
N ILE A 261 -10.04 -0.80 20.10
CA ILE A 261 -10.44 -2.19 19.86
C ILE A 261 -11.69 -2.64 20.64
N LYS A 262 -11.97 -2.06 21.82
CA LYS A 262 -13.09 -2.47 22.69
C LYS A 262 -14.24 -1.47 22.71
N TRP A 263 -13.96 -0.17 22.74
CA TRP A 263 -15.01 0.83 22.99
C TRP A 263 -15.58 1.43 21.71
N GLY A 264 -14.80 1.51 20.64
CA GLY A 264 -15.28 2.04 19.37
C GLY A 264 -15.62 3.53 19.45
N LYS A 265 -16.66 3.97 18.73
CA LYS A 265 -17.21 5.33 18.81
C LYS A 265 -18.72 5.32 18.60
N LYS A 266 -19.40 6.39 18.98
CA LYS A 266 -20.80 6.63 18.60
C LYS A 266 -20.87 7.09 17.14
N ASP A 267 -21.65 6.39 16.33
CA ASP A 267 -21.98 6.82 14.97
C ASP A 267 -22.84 8.09 15.03
N THR A 268 -22.36 9.17 14.41
CA THR A 268 -23.04 10.47 14.40
C THR A 268 -24.38 10.43 13.68
N ARG A 269 -24.60 9.47 12.78
CA ARG A 269 -25.84 9.36 12.01
C ARG A 269 -26.92 8.54 12.72
N THR A 270 -26.52 7.48 13.42
CA THR A 270 -27.47 6.52 14.03
C THR A 270 -27.50 6.55 15.56
N GLY A 271 -26.53 7.19 16.21
CA GLY A 271 -26.36 7.18 17.67
C GLY A 271 -25.92 5.84 18.26
N ARG A 272 -25.77 4.80 17.42
CA ARG A 272 -25.34 3.46 17.84
C ARG A 272 -23.83 3.43 18.06
N ASN A 273 -23.38 2.55 18.95
CA ASN A 273 -21.94 2.29 19.06
C ASN A 273 -21.48 1.50 17.84
N VAL A 274 -20.35 1.91 17.26
CA VAL A 274 -19.72 1.24 16.13
C VAL A 274 -18.25 1.01 16.45
N ASP A 275 -17.75 -0.14 16.04
CA ASP A 275 -16.42 -0.65 16.39
C ASP A 275 -15.85 -1.49 15.23
N VAL A 276 -14.74 -2.20 15.48
CA VAL A 276 -14.11 -3.05 14.47
C VAL A 276 -15.07 -4.13 14.00
N TRP A 277 -15.79 -4.81 14.91
CA TRP A 277 -16.76 -5.87 14.58
C TRP A 277 -17.85 -5.37 13.64
N THR A 278 -18.35 -4.16 13.91
CA THR A 278 -19.35 -3.49 13.07
C THR A 278 -18.90 -3.36 11.62
N ASN A 279 -17.62 -3.11 11.36
CA ASN A 279 -17.10 -3.03 9.99
C ASN A 279 -17.16 -4.39 9.28
N PHE A 280 -16.89 -5.49 9.98
CA PHE A 280 -16.96 -6.83 9.39
C PHE A 280 -18.40 -7.21 9.05
N GLU A 281 -19.34 -6.91 9.95
CA GLU A 281 -20.77 -7.07 9.71
C GLU A 281 -21.24 -6.29 8.48
N ASP A 282 -20.85 -5.01 8.37
CA ASP A 282 -21.22 -4.14 7.23
C ASP A 282 -20.83 -4.72 5.87
N TYR A 283 -19.69 -5.40 5.83
CA TYR A 283 -19.14 -5.93 4.59
C TYR A 283 -19.48 -7.41 4.35
N GLY A 284 -20.18 -8.06 5.29
CA GLY A 284 -20.47 -9.50 5.25
C GLY A 284 -19.19 -10.33 5.27
N LEU A 285 -18.21 -9.94 6.08
CA LEU A 285 -16.94 -10.65 6.24
C LEU A 285 -16.94 -11.51 7.50
N GLU A 286 -16.15 -12.59 7.48
CA GLU A 286 -15.91 -13.40 8.68
C GLU A 286 -15.27 -12.54 9.77
N PRO A 287 -15.85 -12.46 10.98
CA PRO A 287 -15.32 -11.62 12.05
C PRO A 287 -13.91 -12.07 12.48
N PRO A 288 -13.10 -11.16 13.05
CA PRO A 288 -11.80 -11.53 13.60
C PRO A 288 -11.92 -12.63 14.66
N VAL A 289 -11.00 -13.60 14.64
CA VAL A 289 -10.94 -14.65 15.67
C VAL A 289 -10.58 -14.07 17.05
N GLY A 290 -9.99 -12.87 17.08
CA GLY A 290 -9.74 -12.14 18.31
C GLY A 290 -9.26 -10.73 18.06
N LEU A 291 -9.74 -9.80 18.90
CA LEU A 291 -9.20 -8.46 19.04
C LEU A 291 -8.64 -8.31 20.45
N LEU A 292 -7.33 -8.15 20.55
CA LEU A 292 -6.61 -8.26 21.82
C LEU A 292 -6.00 -6.93 22.21
N ARG A 293 -6.23 -6.54 23.46
CA ARG A 293 -5.45 -5.47 24.05
C ARG A 293 -4.08 -6.00 24.38
N MET A 294 -3.10 -5.64 23.57
CA MET A 294 -1.75 -6.20 23.67
C MET A 294 -0.69 -5.13 23.43
N ASP A 295 0.40 -5.25 24.17
CA ASP A 295 1.60 -4.46 23.95
C ASP A 295 2.62 -5.33 23.22
N LEU A 296 2.98 -4.95 22.00
CA LEU A 296 3.97 -5.69 21.21
C LEU A 296 5.32 -5.81 21.95
N HIS A 297 5.69 -4.82 22.76
CA HIS A 297 6.95 -4.85 23.51
C HIS A 297 6.96 -5.96 24.57
N LYS A 298 5.81 -6.25 25.18
CA LYS A 298 5.67 -7.21 26.27
C LYS A 298 4.30 -7.89 26.19
N HIS A 299 4.28 -9.09 25.63
CA HIS A 299 3.09 -9.94 25.58
C HIS A 299 3.41 -11.41 25.89
N SER A 300 2.40 -12.11 26.42
CA SER A 300 2.55 -13.47 26.95
C SER A 300 2.77 -14.54 25.89
N TRP A 301 2.62 -14.24 24.59
CA TRP A 301 2.86 -15.22 23.53
C TRP A 301 4.35 -15.53 23.33
N THR A 302 5.24 -14.61 23.72
CA THR A 302 6.69 -14.82 23.66
C THR A 302 7.17 -15.97 24.55
N SER A 303 6.37 -16.38 25.54
CA SER A 303 6.64 -17.52 26.43
C SER A 303 5.73 -18.73 26.18
N SER A 304 4.92 -18.73 25.11
CA SER A 304 3.97 -19.80 24.80
C SER A 304 4.45 -20.63 23.62
N ALA A 305 5.07 -21.77 23.88
CA ALA A 305 5.56 -22.69 22.84
C ALA A 305 4.44 -23.14 21.88
N HIS A 306 3.20 -23.27 22.36
CA HIS A 306 2.05 -23.66 21.53
C HIS A 306 1.61 -22.58 20.53
N ALA A 307 2.05 -21.33 20.69
CA ALA A 307 1.74 -20.24 19.77
C ALA A 307 2.77 -20.11 18.64
N GLU A 308 3.92 -20.78 18.73
CA GLU A 308 4.97 -20.70 17.71
C GLU A 308 4.52 -21.34 16.40
N GLY A 309 4.79 -20.69 15.27
CA GLY A 309 4.43 -21.22 13.95
C GLY A 309 2.92 -21.25 13.64
N THR A 310 2.08 -20.59 14.42
CA THR A 310 0.61 -20.63 14.26
C THR A 310 0.08 -19.66 13.21
N LEU A 311 0.85 -18.63 12.85
CA LEU A 311 0.39 -17.59 11.93
C LEU A 311 0.82 -17.86 10.49
N GLN A 312 -0.10 -17.64 9.56
CA GLN A 312 0.20 -17.64 8.12
C GLN A 312 0.93 -16.36 7.71
N GLY A 313 0.50 -15.22 8.26
CA GLY A 313 1.03 -13.92 7.88
C GLY A 313 0.91 -12.89 8.99
N VAL A 314 1.81 -11.91 8.98
CA VAL A 314 1.77 -10.74 9.85
C VAL A 314 1.79 -9.49 8.97
N VAL A 315 0.85 -8.58 9.18
CA VAL A 315 0.75 -7.35 8.40
C VAL A 315 0.49 -6.17 9.31
N GLY A 316 1.17 -5.05 9.14
CA GLY A 316 0.94 -3.90 10.02
C GLY A 316 1.45 -2.58 9.47
N ASP A 317 0.91 -1.49 10.02
CA ASP A 317 1.39 -0.11 9.80
C ASP A 317 1.86 0.46 11.13
N PRO A 318 3.10 0.15 11.58
CA PRO A 318 3.58 0.53 12.90
C PRO A 318 3.60 2.06 13.08
N PRO A 319 3.51 2.56 14.33
CA PRO A 319 3.54 4.00 14.60
C PRO A 319 4.95 4.56 14.39
N TYR A 320 5.28 4.96 13.16
CA TYR A 320 6.55 5.58 12.80
C TYR A 320 6.57 7.11 12.97
N GLY A 321 5.81 7.66 13.93
CA GLY A 321 6.07 8.99 14.50
C GLY A 321 5.63 10.22 13.71
N VAL A 322 5.18 10.13 12.46
CA VAL A 322 4.73 11.32 11.70
C VAL A 322 3.37 11.83 12.18
N ARG A 323 2.41 10.92 12.41
CA ARG A 323 1.04 11.26 12.87
C ARG A 323 0.75 10.82 14.30
N ALA A 324 1.39 9.76 14.76
CA ALA A 324 1.31 9.25 16.13
C ALA A 324 2.65 8.63 16.53
N GLY A 325 3.14 8.96 17.72
CA GLY A 325 4.36 8.36 18.28
C GLY A 325 4.10 6.98 18.87
N GLY A 326 5.06 6.07 18.74
CA GLY A 326 4.98 4.74 19.33
C GLY A 326 4.83 4.80 20.85
N ARG A 327 4.00 3.89 21.39
CA ARG A 327 3.75 3.75 22.83
C ARG A 327 3.93 2.29 23.24
N LYS A 328 4.56 2.09 24.40
CA LYS A 328 4.67 0.80 25.08
C LYS A 328 4.25 0.95 26.53
N SER A 329 3.83 -0.12 27.18
CA SER A 329 3.45 -0.12 28.58
C SER A 329 4.62 0.33 29.43
N GLY A 330 4.41 1.32 30.30
CA GLY A 330 5.50 1.92 31.08
C GLY A 330 5.12 3.27 31.68
N GLY A 331 6.10 3.92 32.32
CA GLY A 331 5.90 5.26 32.87
C GLY A 331 5.02 5.33 34.11
N ARG A 332 4.79 4.22 34.82
CA ARG A 332 4.17 4.27 36.15
C ARG A 332 5.10 5.03 37.10
N LYS A 333 4.56 6.04 37.76
CA LYS A 333 5.25 6.73 38.86
C LYS A 333 5.54 5.70 39.95
N ARG A 334 6.82 5.53 40.26
CA ARG A 334 7.24 4.76 41.43
C ARG A 334 6.93 5.59 42.68
N GLY A 335 6.59 4.90 43.76
CA GLY A 335 6.54 5.52 45.09
C GLY A 335 7.92 6.02 45.51
N GLU A 336 7.97 6.75 46.63
CA GLU A 336 9.24 7.19 47.23
C GLU A 336 10.16 6.01 47.60
N ASP A 337 9.57 4.84 47.84
CA ASP A 337 10.19 3.54 48.10
C ASP A 337 10.58 2.77 46.82
N GLY A 338 10.35 3.35 45.63
CA GLY A 338 10.62 2.70 44.35
C GLY A 338 9.57 1.67 43.91
N THR A 339 8.52 1.41 44.72
CA THR A 339 7.51 0.39 44.40
C THR A 339 6.46 0.93 43.43
N VAL A 340 5.82 0.01 42.70
CA VAL A 340 4.70 0.33 41.82
C VAL A 340 3.41 0.05 42.58
N LYS A 341 2.64 1.09 42.90
CA LYS A 341 1.36 0.93 43.60
C LYS A 341 0.42 0.01 42.78
N PRO A 342 -0.23 -0.97 43.43
CA PRO A 342 -1.19 -1.82 42.76
C PRO A 342 -2.40 -1.01 42.28
N VAL A 343 -3.08 -1.50 41.26
CA VAL A 343 -4.33 -0.90 40.79
C VAL A 343 -5.40 -1.15 41.87
N PRO A 344 -6.11 -0.10 42.35
CA PRO A 344 -7.22 -0.26 43.28
C PRO A 344 -8.26 -1.24 42.75
N GLU A 345 -8.89 -2.02 43.63
CA GLU A 345 -9.84 -3.08 43.24
C GLU A 345 -10.99 -2.51 42.39
N GLU A 346 -11.55 -1.36 42.80
CA GLU A 346 -12.64 -0.66 42.10
C GLU A 346 -12.30 -0.22 40.66
N HIS A 347 -11.02 -0.23 40.28
CA HIS A 347 -10.57 0.19 38.97
C HIS A 347 -10.01 -0.96 38.13
N ARG A 348 -9.88 -2.19 38.68
CA ARG A 348 -9.22 -3.29 37.98
C ARG A 348 -9.81 -3.61 36.61
N GLU A 349 -11.13 -3.56 36.45
CA GLU A 349 -11.79 -3.92 35.19
C GLU A 349 -11.63 -2.86 34.08
N ASN A 350 -11.48 -1.58 34.47
CA ASN A 350 -11.44 -0.45 33.54
C ASN A 350 -10.08 0.28 33.54
N HIS A 351 -9.10 -0.23 34.28
CA HIS A 351 -7.78 0.38 34.39
C HIS A 351 -7.04 0.27 33.07
N ILE A 352 -6.69 1.43 32.51
CA ILE A 352 -5.80 1.51 31.35
C ILE A 352 -4.37 1.70 31.85
N PRO A 353 -3.45 0.75 31.56
CA PRO A 353 -2.05 0.92 31.93
C PRO A 353 -1.42 2.17 31.32
N SER A 354 -0.61 2.86 32.12
CA SER A 354 0.20 3.98 31.64
C SER A 354 1.17 3.52 30.54
N THR A 355 1.47 4.42 29.62
CA THR A 355 2.39 4.17 28.51
C THR A 355 3.58 5.12 28.53
N ALA A 356 4.74 4.63 28.10
CA ALA A 356 5.95 5.40 27.81
C ALA A 356 6.18 5.49 26.28
N PRO A 357 7.04 6.41 25.80
CA PRO A 357 7.51 6.39 24.41
C PRO A 357 8.09 5.02 24.04
N TYR A 358 7.79 4.57 22.82
CA TYR A 358 8.33 3.35 22.23
C TYR A 358 9.25 3.71 21.07
N PRO A 359 10.58 3.65 21.28
CA PRO A 359 11.57 3.85 20.23
C PRO A 359 11.26 3.04 18.98
N PHE A 360 11.39 3.66 17.80
CA PHE A 360 11.08 3.00 16.53
C PHE A 360 11.93 1.75 16.31
N SER A 361 13.23 1.81 16.57
CA SER A 361 14.10 0.62 16.41
C SER A 361 13.73 -0.51 17.33
N GLU A 362 13.42 -0.22 18.59
CA GLU A 362 12.98 -1.24 19.53
C GLU A 362 11.66 -1.88 19.07
N CYS A 363 10.73 -1.06 18.57
CA CYS A 363 9.49 -1.53 17.97
C CYS A 363 9.73 -2.44 16.77
N MET A 364 10.68 -2.09 15.90
CA MET A 364 11.03 -2.93 14.76
C MET A 364 11.67 -4.24 15.20
N ASP A 365 12.58 -4.23 16.17
CA ASP A 365 13.19 -5.46 16.65
C ASP A 365 12.16 -6.40 17.29
N ASP A 366 11.24 -5.86 18.08
CA ASP A 366 10.18 -6.63 18.74
C ASP A 366 9.19 -7.17 17.70
N LEU A 367 8.83 -6.37 16.69
CA LEU A 367 8.02 -6.84 15.57
C LEU A 367 8.70 -7.99 14.82
N MET A 368 9.98 -7.85 14.51
CA MET A 368 10.74 -8.85 13.77
C MET A 368 10.90 -10.16 14.56
N ASP A 369 11.27 -10.09 15.84
CA ASP A 369 11.43 -11.27 16.70
C ASP A 369 10.09 -11.99 16.93
N THR A 370 9.04 -11.24 17.27
CA THR A 370 7.70 -11.82 17.49
C THR A 370 7.17 -12.44 16.19
N SER A 371 7.35 -11.78 15.05
CA SER A 371 6.93 -12.35 13.76
C SER A 371 7.74 -13.60 13.42
N ALA A 372 9.05 -13.58 13.62
CA ALA A 372 9.91 -14.75 13.40
C ALA A 372 9.51 -15.93 14.29
N ARG A 373 9.00 -15.68 15.51
CA ARG A 373 8.49 -16.72 16.40
C ARG A 373 7.14 -17.27 15.92
N LEU A 374 6.16 -16.39 15.69
CA LEU A 374 4.76 -16.76 15.48
C LEU A 374 4.44 -17.22 14.05
N LEU A 375 5.16 -16.73 13.04
CA LEU A 375 4.95 -17.17 11.66
C LEU A 375 5.29 -18.65 11.48
N ALA A 376 4.52 -19.38 10.69
CA ALA A 376 4.94 -20.65 10.12
C ALA A 376 6.13 -20.45 9.16
N VAL A 377 6.96 -21.47 8.95
CA VAL A 377 7.97 -21.42 7.89
C VAL A 377 7.27 -21.26 6.53
N GLY A 378 7.75 -20.34 5.70
CA GLY A 378 7.10 -19.87 4.47
C GLY A 378 6.07 -18.76 4.68
N GLY A 379 5.68 -18.48 5.94
CA GLY A 379 4.84 -17.35 6.29
C GLY A 379 5.56 -16.01 6.11
N ARG A 380 4.79 -14.94 5.85
CA ARG A 380 5.35 -13.63 5.48
C ARG A 380 4.92 -12.51 6.43
N LEU A 381 5.84 -11.58 6.66
CA LEU A 381 5.66 -10.33 7.40
C LEU A 381 5.74 -9.16 6.43
N ALA A 382 4.76 -8.25 6.41
CA ALA A 382 4.86 -6.99 5.67
C ALA A 382 4.48 -5.79 6.53
N PHE A 383 5.32 -4.77 6.53
CA PHE A 383 5.06 -3.52 7.27
C PHE A 383 5.79 -2.33 6.66
N PHE A 384 5.32 -1.14 6.99
CA PHE A 384 5.94 0.10 6.57
C PHE A 384 7.03 0.56 7.52
N ILE A 385 8.12 1.02 6.93
CA ILE A 385 9.12 1.86 7.59
C ILE A 385 9.17 3.23 6.91
N PRO A 386 9.61 4.28 7.60
CA PRO A 386 9.88 5.56 6.98
C PRO A 386 10.84 5.49 5.79
N ALA A 387 10.63 6.36 4.79
CA ALA A 387 11.56 6.53 3.67
C ALA A 387 11.69 8.01 3.27
N ALA A 388 12.84 8.38 2.72
CA ALA A 388 13.03 9.69 2.09
C ALA A 388 12.96 9.54 0.57
N ALA A 389 12.57 10.61 -0.11
CA ALA A 389 12.43 10.61 -1.58
C ALA A 389 13.77 10.71 -2.30
N ASP A 390 14.75 11.40 -1.70
CA ASP A 390 16.08 11.56 -2.25
C ASP A 390 17.05 10.55 -1.60
N PRO A 391 17.88 9.83 -2.38
CA PRO A 391 18.83 8.87 -1.82
C PRO A 391 19.87 9.50 -0.89
N GLU A 392 20.26 10.76 -1.09
CA GLU A 392 21.19 11.45 -0.18
C GLU A 392 20.48 11.81 1.12
N ASP A 393 19.24 12.30 1.05
CA ASP A 393 18.40 12.52 2.23
C ASP A 393 18.14 11.19 2.97
N ALA A 394 17.98 10.08 2.23
CA ALA A 394 17.75 8.76 2.80
C ALA A 394 18.99 8.22 3.54
N ALA A 395 20.16 8.37 2.92
CA ALA A 395 21.44 8.00 3.51
C ALA A 395 21.75 8.88 4.73
N ALA A 396 21.56 10.20 4.61
CA ALA A 396 21.79 11.16 5.70
C ALA A 396 20.86 10.92 6.89
N ALA A 397 19.59 10.57 6.65
CA ALA A 397 18.67 10.23 7.72
C ALA A 397 19.00 8.87 8.37
N GLY A 398 19.67 7.96 7.64
CA GLY A 398 19.89 6.57 8.03
C GLY A 398 18.67 5.67 7.78
N VAL A 399 17.77 6.07 6.88
CA VAL A 399 16.49 5.39 6.59
C VAL A 399 16.60 4.36 5.47
N ASP A 400 17.81 4.19 4.93
CA ASP A 400 18.08 3.16 3.93
C ASP A 400 18.22 1.77 4.51
N SER A 401 18.55 1.67 5.80
CA SER A 401 18.63 0.38 6.48
C SER A 401 17.25 -0.24 6.70
N VAL A 402 17.13 -1.51 6.34
CA VAL A 402 15.96 -2.34 6.68
C VAL A 402 16.28 -3.19 7.92
N PRO A 403 15.30 -3.46 8.79
CA PRO A 403 15.52 -4.33 9.92
C PRO A 403 15.85 -5.75 9.45
N SER A 404 16.52 -6.53 10.30
CA SER A 404 16.94 -7.90 9.98
C SER A 404 16.71 -8.84 11.15
N HIS A 405 16.51 -10.12 10.84
CA HIS A 405 16.38 -11.18 11.82
C HIS A 405 16.91 -12.50 11.22
N PRO A 406 17.65 -13.37 11.97
CA PRO A 406 18.32 -14.54 11.39
C PRO A 406 17.39 -15.59 10.74
N MET A 407 16.10 -15.57 11.08
CA MET A 407 15.08 -16.49 10.55
C MET A 407 14.20 -15.85 9.47
N LEU A 408 14.38 -14.56 9.18
CA LEU A 408 13.58 -13.82 8.21
C LEU A 408 14.48 -13.36 7.04
N THR A 409 14.02 -13.58 5.81
CA THR A 409 14.71 -13.11 4.60
C THR A 409 13.85 -12.06 3.92
N LEU A 410 14.46 -10.91 3.59
CA LEU A 410 13.79 -9.86 2.82
C LEU A 410 13.44 -10.40 1.43
N ARG A 411 12.17 -10.30 1.04
CA ARG A 411 11.66 -10.69 -0.28
C ARG A 411 11.40 -9.50 -1.18
N ALA A 412 10.86 -8.41 -0.62
CA ALA A 412 10.51 -7.22 -1.37
C ALA A 412 10.72 -5.95 -0.55
N SER A 413 11.03 -4.86 -1.25
CA SER A 413 11.20 -3.52 -0.67
C SER A 413 10.73 -2.47 -1.68
N SER A 414 9.55 -1.90 -1.45
CA SER A 414 8.92 -0.96 -2.40
C SER A 414 8.67 0.39 -1.75
N VAL A 415 9.05 1.49 -2.41
CA VAL A 415 8.88 2.84 -1.86
C VAL A 415 7.57 3.47 -2.35
N GLN A 416 6.77 3.95 -1.42
CA GLN A 416 5.62 4.81 -1.68
C GLN A 416 5.93 6.24 -1.24
N LEU A 417 6.11 7.12 -2.22
CA LEU A 417 6.23 8.56 -1.95
C LEU A 417 4.86 9.13 -1.57
N LEU A 418 4.82 9.86 -0.46
CA LEU A 418 3.64 10.57 0.02
C LEU A 418 3.74 12.08 -0.23
N SER A 419 4.97 12.59 -0.40
CA SER A 419 5.29 13.94 -0.84
C SER A 419 6.57 13.94 -1.66
N ALA A 420 7.00 15.11 -2.15
CA ALA A 420 8.25 15.25 -2.89
C ALA A 420 9.52 14.94 -2.06
N ARG A 421 9.43 14.91 -0.72
CA ARG A 421 10.56 14.65 0.19
C ARG A 421 10.37 13.40 1.03
N TRP A 422 9.12 13.01 1.28
CA TRP A 422 8.77 11.98 2.24
C TRP A 422 8.04 10.82 1.58
N GLY A 423 8.40 9.62 2.01
CA GLY A 423 7.70 8.40 1.66
C GLY A 423 7.68 7.41 2.81
N ARG A 424 7.21 6.22 2.48
CA ARG A 424 7.31 5.03 3.33
C ARG A 424 7.72 3.87 2.46
N ARG A 425 8.53 2.97 2.99
CA ARG A 425 9.00 1.76 2.32
C ARG A 425 8.25 0.57 2.89
N LEU A 426 7.51 -0.13 2.05
CA LEU A 426 6.93 -1.42 2.42
C LEU A 426 8.05 -2.45 2.33
N VAL A 427 8.36 -3.11 3.45
CA VAL A 427 9.30 -4.23 3.49
C VAL A 427 8.53 -5.50 3.73
N THR A 428 8.83 -6.54 2.93
CA THR A 428 8.22 -7.87 3.07
C THR A 428 9.30 -8.89 3.35
N PHE A 429 9.13 -9.67 4.42
CA PHE A 429 10.02 -10.73 4.84
C PHE A 429 9.31 -12.07 4.81
N GLU A 430 10.07 -13.14 4.57
CA GLU A 430 9.61 -14.52 4.66
C GLU A 430 10.37 -15.26 5.76
N LYS A 431 9.66 -16.06 6.55
CA LYS A 431 10.29 -16.96 7.52
C LYS A 431 10.87 -18.17 6.81
N VAL A 432 12.19 -18.28 6.80
CA VAL A 432 12.92 -19.35 6.08
C VAL A 432 13.40 -20.48 6.97
N LYS A 433 13.37 -20.31 8.30
CA LYS A 433 13.84 -21.29 9.29
C LYS A 433 12.93 -21.31 10.52
N PRO A 434 12.84 -22.44 11.25
CA PRO A 434 12.22 -22.49 12.57
C PRO A 434 12.80 -21.44 13.51
N TYR A 435 12.01 -21.02 14.50
CA TYR A 435 12.48 -20.05 15.48
C TYR A 435 13.49 -20.73 16.43
N ASP A 436 14.63 -20.08 16.65
CA ASP A 436 15.64 -20.51 17.61
C ASP A 436 15.88 -19.38 18.60
N ALA A 437 15.49 -19.62 19.85
CA ALA A 437 15.54 -18.62 20.89
C ALA A 437 16.98 -18.22 21.27
N ALA A 438 17.96 -19.11 21.15
CA ALA A 438 19.35 -18.79 21.44
C ALA A 438 19.94 -17.89 20.35
N VAL A 439 19.70 -18.23 19.08
CA VAL A 439 20.13 -17.43 17.93
C VAL A 439 19.45 -16.06 17.93
N ALA A 440 18.14 -16.01 18.20
CA ALA A 440 17.39 -14.75 18.28
C ALA A 440 17.91 -13.84 19.41
N ARG A 441 18.18 -14.39 20.60
CA ARG A 441 18.79 -13.64 21.71
C ARG A 441 20.16 -13.09 21.36
N GLY A 442 21.04 -13.91 20.77
CA GLY A 442 22.37 -13.46 20.34
C GLY A 442 22.29 -12.33 19.31
N ALA A 443 21.42 -12.46 18.31
CA ALA A 443 21.20 -11.40 17.33
C ALA A 443 20.65 -10.10 17.96
N ARG A 444 19.76 -10.23 18.96
CA ARG A 444 19.22 -9.07 19.69
C ARG A 444 20.29 -8.36 20.51
N GLU A 445 21.21 -9.10 21.13
CA GLU A 445 22.36 -8.54 21.85
C GLU A 445 23.29 -7.78 20.88
N THR A 446 23.62 -8.36 19.72
CA THR A 446 24.41 -7.68 18.69
C THR A 446 23.74 -6.38 18.22
N LEU A 447 22.42 -6.39 18.01
CA LEU A 447 21.65 -5.18 17.64
C LEU A 447 21.65 -4.11 18.74
N ARG A 448 21.72 -4.52 20.02
CA ARG A 448 21.80 -3.58 21.16
C ARG A 448 23.20 -2.99 21.28
N GLU A 449 24.24 -3.79 21.19
CA GLU A 449 25.62 -3.31 21.26
C GLU A 449 25.93 -2.35 20.11
N ARG A 450 25.54 -2.70 18.88
CA ARG A 450 25.66 -1.80 17.72
C ARG A 450 24.99 -0.45 17.95
N ARG A 451 23.81 -0.41 18.55
CA ARG A 451 23.11 0.86 18.85
C ARG A 451 23.81 1.70 19.92
N LYS A 452 24.51 1.07 20.86
CA LYS A 452 25.33 1.79 21.84
C LYS A 452 26.55 2.44 21.17
N THR A 453 27.14 1.80 20.17
CA THR A 453 28.34 2.29 19.48
C THR A 453 28.05 3.28 18.35
N GLU A 454 26.95 3.10 17.62
CA GLU A 454 26.64 3.86 16.39
C GLU A 454 25.66 5.04 16.61
N GLY A 455 25.17 5.26 17.83
CA GLY A 455 24.16 6.30 18.09
C GLY A 455 22.79 5.89 17.53
N GLY A 456 22.06 5.13 18.34
CA GLY A 456 20.86 4.41 17.92
C GLY A 456 19.81 5.20 17.15
N VAL A 457 19.15 4.49 16.25
CA VAL A 457 17.95 4.80 15.43
C VAL A 457 16.79 5.53 16.16
N GLU A 458 16.88 5.79 17.47
CA GLU A 458 15.98 6.67 18.23
C GLU A 458 15.86 8.07 17.61
N ASP A 459 16.95 8.57 17.03
CA ASP A 459 17.02 9.85 16.31
C ASP A 459 16.54 9.75 14.85
N LEU A 460 16.20 8.56 14.33
CA LEU A 460 15.72 8.39 12.94
C LEU A 460 14.46 9.20 12.68
N LEU A 461 13.49 9.13 13.59
CA LEU A 461 12.22 9.85 13.46
C LEU A 461 12.36 11.35 13.69
N GLU A 462 13.32 11.76 14.53
CA GLU A 462 13.61 13.16 14.81
C GLU A 462 14.40 13.78 13.65
N ARG A 463 15.50 13.18 13.20
CA ARG A 463 16.20 13.52 11.94
C ARG A 463 15.27 13.57 10.74
N MET A 464 14.34 12.61 10.65
CA MET A 464 13.36 12.64 9.57
C MET A 464 12.37 13.79 9.71
N ARG A 465 11.90 14.11 10.93
CA ARG A 465 11.12 15.33 11.14
C ARG A 465 11.93 16.57 10.76
N GLU A 466 13.22 16.64 11.11
CA GLU A 466 14.09 17.74 10.72
C GLU A 466 14.22 17.88 9.20
N ILE A 467 14.48 16.79 8.47
CA ILE A 467 14.57 16.79 7.01
C ILE A 467 13.23 17.16 6.33
N VAL A 468 12.12 16.71 6.90
CA VAL A 468 10.77 16.96 6.37
C VAL A 468 10.30 18.39 6.62
N TYR A 469 10.62 18.97 7.80
CA TYR A 469 10.10 20.26 8.23
C TYR A 469 11.10 21.42 8.11
N GLN A 470 12.39 21.18 7.88
CA GLN A 470 13.32 22.25 7.54
C GLN A 470 13.15 22.68 6.06
N PRO A 471 12.90 23.97 5.79
CA PRO A 471 13.05 24.49 4.45
C PRO A 471 14.51 24.27 4.02
N ARG A 472 14.73 23.71 2.83
CA ARG A 472 16.05 23.91 2.22
C ARG A 472 16.07 25.41 1.94
N GLY A 473 16.96 26.16 2.61
CA GLY A 473 17.22 27.54 2.23
C GLY A 473 17.43 27.59 0.73
N ASP A 474 16.93 28.64 0.08
CA ASP A 474 17.12 28.87 -1.35
C ASP A 474 18.56 28.51 -1.69
N GLN A 475 18.75 27.46 -2.49
CA GLN A 475 20.08 27.08 -2.92
C GLN A 475 20.59 28.23 -3.75
N GLY A 476 21.63 28.87 -3.22
CA GLY A 476 22.13 30.16 -3.63
C GLY A 476 22.43 30.25 -5.11
N VAL A 477 22.14 31.44 -5.62
CA VAL A 477 22.89 32.07 -6.71
C VAL A 477 24.39 31.81 -6.50
N ASP A 478 25.09 31.44 -7.57
CA ASP A 478 26.55 31.42 -7.57
C ASP A 478 27.13 32.84 -7.42
N GLU A 479 28.46 32.97 -7.27
CA GLU A 479 29.14 34.27 -7.08
C GLU A 479 28.89 35.26 -8.23
N ASP A 480 28.35 34.78 -9.36
CA ASP A 480 27.97 35.57 -10.54
C ASP A 480 26.46 35.84 -10.66
N GLY A 481 25.66 35.47 -9.65
CA GLY A 481 24.23 35.77 -9.62
C GLY A 481 23.36 34.89 -10.52
N ASN A 482 23.87 33.75 -11.00
CA ASN A 482 23.11 32.81 -11.82
C ASN A 482 22.46 31.71 -10.99
N ALA A 483 21.20 31.41 -11.32
CA ALA A 483 20.49 30.27 -10.76
C ALA A 483 21.07 28.96 -11.34
N LYS A 484 21.56 28.05 -10.49
CA LYS A 484 22.04 26.74 -10.95
C LYS A 484 20.93 25.97 -11.68
N PRO A 485 21.22 25.34 -12.84
CA PRO A 485 20.20 24.64 -13.61
C PRO A 485 19.64 23.44 -12.83
N ARG A 486 18.31 23.38 -12.73
CA ARG A 486 17.56 22.23 -12.19
C ARG A 486 17.98 20.95 -12.92
N ARG A 487 18.51 19.96 -12.20
CA ARG A 487 18.48 18.56 -12.65
C ARG A 487 17.00 18.18 -12.82
N LYS A 488 16.53 18.05 -14.06
CA LYS A 488 15.22 17.48 -14.37
C LYS A 488 15.21 16.02 -13.88
N ARG A 489 14.48 15.74 -12.81
CA ARG A 489 14.09 14.37 -12.40
C ARG A 489 12.62 14.17 -12.73
N GLY A 490 12.29 12.98 -13.23
CA GLY A 490 10.97 12.56 -13.65
C GLY A 490 9.94 12.74 -12.54
N THR A 491 8.96 13.59 -12.80
CA THR A 491 7.79 13.76 -11.95
C THR A 491 6.86 12.57 -12.17
N GLY A 492 6.72 11.71 -11.17
CA GLY A 492 5.60 10.76 -11.12
C GLY A 492 4.26 11.53 -11.09
N PRO A 493 3.19 11.01 -11.72
CA PRO A 493 1.93 11.73 -11.78
C PRO A 493 1.26 11.81 -10.41
N SER A 494 1.12 13.03 -9.92
CA SER A 494 0.26 13.40 -8.80
C SER A 494 -1.21 13.23 -9.21
N GLY A 495 -1.76 12.05 -8.92
CA GLY A 495 -3.19 11.79 -9.09
C GLY A 495 -4.02 12.34 -7.92
N GLY A 496 -4.60 13.53 -8.10
CA GLY A 496 -5.72 14.03 -7.29
C GLY A 496 -5.65 15.53 -7.02
N LYS A 497 -6.53 16.32 -7.66
CA LYS A 497 -6.71 17.75 -7.39
C LYS A 497 -6.98 17.98 -5.90
N PHE A 498 -5.96 18.46 -5.19
CA PHE A 498 -6.13 19.12 -3.90
C PHE A 498 -6.52 20.56 -4.20
N THR A 499 -7.78 20.93 -4.00
CA THR A 499 -8.13 22.35 -3.91
C THR A 499 -7.43 22.90 -2.67
N PRO A 500 -6.52 23.89 -2.79
CA PRO A 500 -5.92 24.51 -1.63
C PRO A 500 -7.05 25.19 -0.85
N THR A 501 -7.28 24.74 0.38
CA THR A 501 -8.02 25.53 1.35
C THR A 501 -7.27 26.85 1.50
N PRO A 502 -7.91 28.03 1.39
CA PRO A 502 -7.21 29.29 1.47
C PRO A 502 -6.45 29.42 2.79
N SER A 503 -5.27 30.03 2.70
CA SER A 503 -4.47 30.36 3.87
C SER A 503 -5.30 31.26 4.80
N LYS A 504 -5.08 31.07 6.11
CA LYS A 504 -5.89 31.63 7.21
C LYS A 504 -6.04 33.17 7.29
N PRO A 505 -5.38 34.04 6.51
CA PRO A 505 -5.75 35.46 6.49
C PRO A 505 -6.99 35.77 5.64
N GLU A 506 -7.33 34.99 4.61
CA GLU A 506 -8.39 35.36 3.64
C GLU A 506 -9.78 34.82 4.01
N ALA A 507 -9.87 33.74 4.79
CA ALA A 507 -11.15 33.22 5.32
C ALA A 507 -11.74 34.08 6.46
N ALA A 508 -10.93 34.93 7.10
CA ALA A 508 -11.35 35.80 8.19
C ALA A 508 -12.12 37.05 7.70
N ALA A 509 -11.89 37.47 6.45
CA ALA A 509 -12.60 38.60 5.85
C ALA A 509 -14.00 38.21 5.35
N ALA A 510 -14.18 36.99 4.87
CA ALA A 510 -15.48 36.50 4.37
C ALA A 510 -16.49 36.15 5.48
N LEU A 511 -16.02 35.78 6.69
CA LEU A 511 -16.91 35.48 7.83
C LEU A 511 -17.38 36.71 8.62
N ARG A 512 -16.85 37.91 8.35
CA ARG A 512 -17.31 39.16 8.99
C ARG A 512 -18.50 39.83 8.27
N ALA A 513 -18.93 39.32 7.12
CA ALA A 513 -20.01 39.90 6.32
C ALA A 513 -21.39 39.22 6.49
N ALA A 514 -21.48 38.10 7.23
CA ALA A 514 -22.74 37.41 7.50
C ALA A 514 -22.99 37.39 9.02
N GLY A 515 -23.79 38.34 9.50
CA GLY A 515 -24.15 38.45 10.91
C GLY A 515 -25.06 37.33 11.40
N GLY A 516 -24.84 36.91 12.65
CA GLY A 516 -25.83 36.18 13.44
C GLY A 516 -25.26 35.03 14.27
N GLY A 517 -25.13 35.24 15.59
CA GLY A 517 -25.07 34.17 16.60
C GLY A 517 -23.68 33.82 17.14
N GLY A 518 -23.15 34.64 18.05
CA GLY A 518 -21.83 34.43 18.65
C GLY A 518 -21.84 34.51 20.18
N GLU A 519 -22.22 33.43 20.85
CA GLU A 519 -21.76 33.10 22.20
C GLU A 519 -21.59 31.55 22.26
N VAL A 520 -20.61 31.07 23.02
CA VAL A 520 -20.23 29.65 23.27
C VAL A 520 -19.06 29.04 22.44
N GLY A 521 -18.54 29.69 21.40
CA GLY A 521 -17.43 29.14 20.59
C GLY A 521 -15.98 29.48 21.01
N ALA A 522 -15.78 30.33 22.02
CA ALA A 522 -14.51 31.04 22.23
C ALA A 522 -13.69 30.66 23.48
N MET A 523 -14.01 29.58 24.20
CA MET A 523 -13.29 29.19 25.44
C MET A 523 -12.44 27.92 25.37
N HIS A 524 -12.17 27.33 24.20
CA HIS A 524 -11.42 26.07 24.13
C HIS A 524 -10.15 26.07 23.25
N ARG A 525 -9.54 27.24 23.00
CA ARG A 525 -8.30 27.34 22.18
C ARG A 525 -7.10 28.05 22.84
N THR A 526 -7.09 28.18 24.15
CA THR A 526 -5.97 28.84 24.89
C THR A 526 -5.56 28.10 26.17
N HIS A 527 -5.49 26.76 26.15
CA HIS A 527 -4.81 26.00 27.21
C HIS A 527 -4.15 24.73 26.66
N SER A 528 -3.05 24.90 25.92
CA SER A 528 -2.01 23.87 25.73
C SER A 528 -0.71 24.52 25.28
N ALA A 529 -0.28 25.53 26.02
CA ALA A 529 1.11 25.98 26.08
C ALA A 529 1.24 26.69 27.42
N VAL A 530 2.29 26.38 28.17
CA VAL A 530 2.59 26.86 29.53
C VAL A 530 1.79 26.16 30.66
N GLY A 531 2.52 25.40 31.46
CA GLY A 531 1.98 24.73 32.64
C GLY A 531 1.69 25.71 33.77
N VAL A 532 0.41 25.88 34.10
CA VAL A 532 -0.04 26.41 35.39
C VAL A 532 -1.15 25.49 35.89
N LYS A 533 -1.01 24.95 37.11
CA LYS A 533 -2.04 24.12 37.75
C LYS A 533 -3.23 25.00 38.14
N MET A 534 -4.44 24.59 37.76
CA MET A 534 -5.69 25.22 38.17
C MET A 534 -5.94 25.05 39.68
N ASP A 535 -6.46 26.10 40.32
CA ASP A 535 -6.89 26.10 41.73
C ASP A 535 -8.04 25.09 41.96
N LYS A 536 -7.93 24.32 43.05
CA LYS A 536 -8.89 23.26 43.42
C LYS A 536 -10.28 23.79 43.75
N SER A 537 -10.40 25.07 44.12
CA SER A 537 -11.68 25.72 44.46
C SER A 537 -12.62 25.93 43.26
N LYS A 538 -12.11 25.78 42.02
CA LYS A 538 -12.85 26.10 40.77
C LYS A 538 -13.26 24.88 39.93
N ARG A 539 -13.21 23.67 40.48
CA ARG A 539 -13.70 22.47 39.78
C ARG A 539 -15.22 22.34 39.99
N PRO A 540 -16.05 22.31 38.94
CA PRO A 540 -17.46 21.97 39.09
C PRO A 540 -17.60 20.48 39.42
N GLU A 541 -18.56 20.14 40.28
CA GLU A 541 -18.88 18.76 40.64
C GLU A 541 -19.41 17.98 39.42
N PHE A 542 -18.84 16.81 39.21
CA PHE A 542 -19.19 15.90 38.12
C PHE A 542 -20.50 15.19 38.46
N ARG A 543 -21.56 15.41 37.67
CA ARG A 543 -22.82 14.66 37.77
C ARG A 543 -22.82 13.52 36.73
N GLY A 544 -22.92 12.29 37.24
CA GLY A 544 -23.56 11.11 36.62
C GLY A 544 -23.00 10.63 35.31
#